data_AF-A0A9E7U4T2-F1
#
_entry.id   AF-A0A9E7U4T2-F1
#
_cell.length_a   1.000
_cell.length_b   1.000
_cell.length_c   1.000
_cell.angle_alpha   90.00
_cell.angle_beta   90.00
_cell.angle_gamma   90.00
#
_symmetry.space_group_name_H-M   'P 1'
#
loop_
_entity.id
_entity.type
_entity.pdbx_description
1 polymer ?
#
loop_
_entity_poly.entity_id
_entity_poly.type
_entity_poly.pdbx_seq_one_letter_code
_entity_poly.pdbx_strand_id
1 'polypeptide(L)'
;MPYGDLVAQRVQRFDSIERLDESDVTIEEREEYEGHIERGHVVYAGVDYGAILERVEAEADVVVWDGGNNELPFYVPDVHVVVTDPHRAGAELRYHPGETNLRLADYVVVNKEDTADAGAIREVETNVRKTNPDAEIVHANSKITADGEQIAGKRVLVVEDGPTLTHGDAPYGAGLIAARRYGAAEVVDPEPAAVGSLQRVFEEYPHLDTVLPAMGYSEAQRRDLAATIRNAAPDVVVSGTPHDLARILDVDVPVVRVRYELEEKNLTLETILDRHADVLEC
;
A
#
# COMPACT_ATOMS: atom_id res chain seq x y z
N MET A 1 -7.74 -6.03 8.19
CA MET A 1 -8.57 -6.96 9.00
C MET A 1 -8.29 -8.39 8.58
N PRO A 2 -8.43 -9.39 9.48
CA PRO A 2 -8.18 -10.77 9.11
C PRO A 2 -9.32 -11.37 8.27
N TYR A 3 -8.97 -12.23 7.32
CA TYR A 3 -9.91 -12.98 6.50
C TYR A 3 -9.99 -14.43 6.97
N GLY A 4 -11.21 -14.96 7.20
CA GLY A 4 -11.41 -16.37 7.55
C GLY A 4 -12.10 -16.61 8.89
N ASP A 5 -11.54 -17.48 9.73
CA ASP A 5 -12.10 -17.81 11.05
C ASP A 5 -11.77 -16.71 12.06
N LEU A 6 -12.69 -15.75 12.16
CA LEU A 6 -12.56 -14.59 13.04
C LEU A 6 -12.42 -14.94 14.53
N VAL A 7 -12.91 -16.12 14.95
CA VAL A 7 -12.78 -16.57 16.35
C VAL A 7 -11.37 -17.08 16.60
N ALA A 8 -10.83 -17.87 15.66
CA ALA A 8 -9.44 -18.32 15.72
C ALA A 8 -8.46 -17.14 15.55
N GLN A 9 -8.81 -16.17 14.70
CA GLN A 9 -8.06 -14.95 14.38
C GLN A 9 -8.40 -13.78 15.30
N ARG A 10 -8.91 -14.05 16.51
CA ARG A 10 -9.30 -13.01 17.47
C ARG A 10 -8.15 -12.05 17.79
N VAL A 11 -6.96 -12.61 18.05
CA VAL A 11 -5.71 -11.88 18.27
C VAL A 11 -4.54 -12.69 17.71
N GLN A 12 -3.87 -12.13 16.71
CA GLN A 12 -2.67 -12.63 16.07
C GLN A 12 -1.50 -11.68 16.33
N ARG A 13 -0.30 -12.24 16.40
CA ARG A 13 0.96 -11.52 16.63
C ARG A 13 1.99 -12.09 15.67
N PHE A 14 2.67 -11.23 14.91
CA PHE A 14 3.71 -11.59 13.95
C PHE A 14 4.96 -10.75 14.23
N ASP A 15 6.09 -11.41 14.42
CA ASP A 15 7.38 -10.80 14.75
C ASP A 15 8.51 -11.23 13.80
N SER A 16 8.19 -12.12 12.86
CA SER A 16 9.15 -12.75 11.95
C SER A 16 8.44 -13.22 10.68
N ILE A 17 9.19 -13.25 9.58
CA ILE A 17 8.69 -13.73 8.29
C ILE A 17 8.33 -15.22 8.40
N GLU A 18 9.13 -16.00 9.12
CA GLU A 18 8.89 -17.41 9.35
C GLU A 18 7.54 -17.64 10.02
N ARG A 19 7.17 -16.81 11.00
CA ARG A 19 5.87 -16.89 11.66
C ARG A 19 4.72 -16.49 10.72
N LEU A 20 4.94 -15.53 9.82
CA LEU A 20 3.98 -15.18 8.78
C LEU A 20 3.80 -16.34 7.78
N ASP A 21 4.87 -17.06 7.46
CA ASP A 21 4.91 -18.24 6.57
C ASP A 21 4.25 -19.48 7.16
N GLU A 22 4.37 -19.69 8.46
CA GLU A 22 3.68 -20.75 9.18
C GLU A 22 2.18 -20.47 9.42
N SER A 23 1.73 -19.24 9.12
CA SER A 23 0.36 -18.82 9.33
C SER A 23 -0.45 -18.90 8.03
N ASP A 24 -1.74 -19.28 8.16
CA ASP A 24 -2.70 -19.28 7.05
C ASP A 24 -3.18 -17.85 6.73
N VAL A 25 -2.24 -16.92 6.48
CA VAL A 25 -2.55 -15.56 6.03
C VAL A 25 -2.68 -15.50 4.51
N THR A 26 -3.61 -14.68 4.06
CA THR A 26 -3.83 -14.31 2.67
C THR A 26 -2.71 -13.41 2.15
N ILE A 27 -2.64 -13.22 0.82
CA ILE A 27 -1.65 -12.30 0.23
C ILE A 27 -1.94 -10.85 0.63
N GLU A 28 -3.22 -10.45 0.70
CA GLU A 28 -3.60 -9.10 1.10
C GLU A 28 -3.19 -8.83 2.56
N GLU A 29 -3.40 -9.79 3.46
CA GLU A 29 -2.86 -9.69 4.83
C GLU A 29 -1.33 -9.61 4.84
N ARG A 30 -0.64 -10.33 3.94
CA ARG A 30 0.83 -10.21 3.80
C ARG A 30 1.26 -8.84 3.30
N GLU A 31 0.51 -8.22 2.38
CA GLU A 31 0.77 -6.86 1.91
C GLU A 31 0.75 -5.87 3.07
N GLU A 32 -0.16 -6.06 4.02
CA GLU A 32 -0.26 -5.24 5.22
C GLU A 32 0.80 -5.57 6.29
N TYR A 33 1.30 -6.81 6.37
CA TYR A 33 2.16 -7.23 7.51
C TYR A 33 3.65 -7.33 7.16
N GLU A 34 3.99 -7.82 5.97
CA GLU A 34 5.35 -8.21 5.58
C GLU A 34 6.30 -7.01 5.65
N GLY A 35 5.90 -5.86 5.12
CA GLY A 35 6.72 -4.65 5.12
C GLY A 35 7.07 -4.14 6.52
N HIS A 36 6.16 -4.30 7.49
CA HIS A 36 6.42 -3.94 8.89
C HIS A 36 7.39 -4.92 9.56
N ILE A 37 7.22 -6.22 9.31
CA ILE A 37 8.09 -7.28 9.86
C ILE A 37 9.51 -7.16 9.28
N GLU A 38 9.66 -6.87 7.97
CA GLU A 38 10.96 -6.62 7.33
C GLU A 38 11.72 -5.44 7.97
N ARG A 39 10.99 -4.47 8.55
CA ARG A 39 11.55 -3.32 9.28
C ARG A 39 11.79 -3.58 10.78
N GLY A 40 11.49 -4.79 11.25
CA GLY A 40 11.67 -5.20 12.64
C GLY A 40 10.54 -4.79 13.57
N HIS A 41 9.38 -4.40 13.05
CA HIS A 41 8.20 -4.13 13.84
C HIS A 41 7.45 -5.42 14.17
N VAL A 42 6.78 -5.44 15.33
CA VAL A 42 5.82 -6.49 15.68
C VAL A 42 4.45 -6.06 15.19
N VAL A 43 3.79 -6.92 14.41
CA VAL A 43 2.45 -6.68 13.88
C VAL A 43 1.43 -7.46 14.70
N TYR A 44 0.42 -6.74 15.20
CA TYR A 44 -0.77 -7.34 15.76
C TYR A 44 -1.95 -7.18 14.80
N ALA A 45 -2.69 -8.26 14.62
CA ALA A 45 -3.89 -8.29 13.79
C ALA A 45 -4.99 -9.08 14.47
N GLY A 46 -6.25 -8.79 14.15
CA GLY A 46 -7.39 -9.52 14.70
C GLY A 46 -8.67 -8.69 14.66
N VAL A 47 -9.75 -9.28 15.16
CA VAL A 47 -11.06 -8.61 15.23
C VAL A 47 -11.39 -8.07 16.62
N ASP A 48 -10.68 -8.51 17.66
CA ASP A 48 -10.90 -8.05 19.04
C ASP A 48 -9.83 -7.05 19.44
N TYR A 49 -10.09 -5.78 19.12
CA TYR A 49 -9.17 -4.68 19.38
C TYR A 49 -8.93 -4.45 20.88
N GLY A 50 -9.90 -4.72 21.75
CA GLY A 50 -9.67 -4.66 23.20
C GLY A 50 -8.61 -5.67 23.64
N ALA A 51 -8.74 -6.92 23.18
CA ALA A 51 -7.76 -7.96 23.48
C ALA A 51 -6.41 -7.79 22.76
N ILE A 52 -6.39 -7.14 21.60
CA ILE A 52 -5.14 -6.74 20.92
C ILE A 52 -4.42 -5.71 21.79
N LEU A 53 -5.10 -4.63 22.18
CA LEU A 53 -4.51 -3.55 22.96
C LEU A 53 -3.91 -4.08 24.27
N GLU A 54 -4.66 -4.90 25.01
CA GLU A 54 -4.17 -5.54 26.26
C GLU A 54 -2.86 -6.32 26.08
N ARG A 55 -2.62 -6.90 24.89
CA ARG A 55 -1.37 -7.63 24.61
C ARG A 55 -0.25 -6.73 24.13
N VAL A 56 -0.57 -5.73 23.29
CA VAL A 56 0.42 -4.79 22.76
C VAL A 56 1.03 -3.97 23.89
N GLU A 57 0.21 -3.47 24.81
CA GLU A 57 0.64 -2.68 25.97
C GLU A 57 1.60 -3.43 26.90
N ALA A 58 1.65 -4.76 26.84
CA ALA A 58 2.57 -5.56 27.64
C ALA A 58 4.00 -5.64 27.07
N GLU A 59 4.21 -5.25 25.80
CA GLU A 59 5.53 -5.37 25.14
C GLU A 59 5.96 -4.18 24.27
N ALA A 60 5.11 -3.17 24.09
CA ALA A 60 5.40 -2.01 23.25
C ALA A 60 5.14 -0.69 24.00
N ASP A 61 6.07 0.26 23.84
CA ASP A 61 5.93 1.62 24.36
C ASP A 61 5.13 2.54 23.42
N VAL A 62 5.10 2.23 22.12
CA VAL A 62 4.40 3.01 21.08
C VAL A 62 3.57 2.08 20.21
N VAL A 63 2.31 2.44 19.99
CA VAL A 63 1.38 1.71 19.13
C VAL A 63 1.05 2.56 17.90
N VAL A 64 1.36 2.04 16.72
CA VAL A 64 0.82 2.57 15.46
C VAL A 64 -0.42 1.76 15.14
N TRP A 65 -1.59 2.40 15.24
CA TRP A 65 -2.84 1.82 14.78
C TRP A 65 -3.08 2.25 13.33
N ASP A 66 -3.10 1.27 12.43
CA ASP A 66 -3.44 1.49 11.02
C ASP A 66 -4.89 1.06 10.75
N GLY A 67 -5.74 2.04 10.46
CA GLY A 67 -7.13 1.84 10.04
C GLY A 67 -7.34 1.89 8.53
N GLY A 68 -6.24 1.88 7.76
CA GLY A 68 -6.23 2.04 6.33
C GLY A 68 -7.12 3.19 5.86
N ASN A 69 -8.04 2.88 4.96
CA ASN A 69 -9.05 3.81 4.45
C ASN A 69 -10.48 3.48 4.92
N ASN A 70 -10.67 2.46 5.76
CA ASN A 70 -11.98 1.88 6.05
C ASN A 70 -12.44 2.09 7.50
N GLU A 71 -11.54 2.46 8.41
CA GLU A 71 -11.86 2.59 9.83
C GLU A 71 -11.63 3.99 10.40
N LEU A 72 -12.42 4.32 11.42
CA LEU A 72 -12.09 5.35 12.40
C LEU A 72 -11.25 4.69 13.51
N PRO A 73 -10.38 5.42 14.23
CA PRO A 73 -9.66 4.89 15.37
C PRO A 73 -10.59 4.19 16.36
N PHE A 74 -10.30 2.93 16.66
CA PHE A 74 -11.01 2.16 17.69
C PHE A 74 -10.49 2.47 19.10
N TYR A 75 -9.30 3.06 19.18
CA TYR A 75 -8.72 3.63 20.38
C TYR A 75 -8.77 5.15 20.29
N VAL A 76 -8.61 5.84 21.42
CA VAL A 76 -8.37 7.28 21.42
C VAL A 76 -6.88 7.47 21.12
N PRO A 77 -6.51 8.03 19.95
CA PRO A 77 -5.10 8.25 19.64
C PRO A 77 -4.57 9.45 20.40
N ASP A 78 -3.31 9.38 20.85
CA ASP A 78 -2.57 10.54 21.35
C ASP A 78 -2.17 11.50 20.21
N VAL A 79 -1.92 10.93 19.03
CA VAL A 79 -1.65 11.65 17.78
C VAL A 79 -2.40 11.00 16.63
N HIS A 80 -3.22 11.76 15.93
CA HIS A 80 -4.00 11.29 14.78
C HIS A 80 -3.47 11.87 13.47
N VAL A 81 -2.84 11.03 12.66
CA VAL A 81 -2.29 11.40 11.34
C VAL A 81 -3.18 10.85 10.24
N VAL A 82 -3.57 11.70 9.30
CA VAL A 82 -4.37 11.32 8.12
C VAL A 82 -3.60 11.61 6.85
N VAL A 83 -3.56 10.63 5.94
CA VAL A 83 -2.89 10.78 4.64
C VAL A 83 -3.91 11.13 3.56
N THR A 84 -3.59 12.12 2.73
CA THR A 84 -4.38 12.55 1.58
C THR A 84 -3.58 12.38 0.30
N ASP A 85 -4.28 12.07 -0.80
CA ASP A 85 -3.69 11.81 -2.12
C ASP A 85 -4.17 12.87 -3.15
N PRO A 86 -3.32 13.80 -3.57
CA PRO A 86 -3.64 14.80 -4.58
C PRO A 86 -4.01 14.22 -5.95
N HIS A 87 -3.64 12.97 -6.28
CA HIS A 87 -4.12 12.31 -7.50
C HIS A 87 -5.63 12.06 -7.50
N ARG A 88 -6.26 12.15 -6.33
CA ARG A 88 -7.70 12.00 -6.12
C ARG A 88 -8.29 13.19 -5.36
N ALA A 89 -7.86 14.41 -5.71
CA ALA A 89 -8.34 15.63 -5.07
C ALA A 89 -9.89 15.67 -4.92
N GLY A 90 -10.34 16.07 -3.74
CA GLY A 90 -11.74 16.05 -3.33
C GLY A 90 -12.22 14.70 -2.78
N ALA A 91 -11.45 13.61 -2.86
CA ALA A 91 -11.81 12.34 -2.21
C ALA A 91 -11.81 12.47 -0.68
N GLU A 92 -10.92 13.29 -0.13
CA GLU A 92 -10.81 13.61 1.30
C GLU A 92 -12.10 14.23 1.88
N LEU A 93 -13.05 14.64 1.03
CA LEU A 93 -14.36 15.18 1.44
C LEU A 93 -15.54 14.24 1.14
N ARG A 94 -15.34 13.20 0.32
CA ARG A 94 -16.44 12.45 -0.32
C ARG A 94 -16.61 11.02 0.16
N TYR A 95 -15.59 10.44 0.79
CA TYR A 95 -15.61 9.06 1.25
C TYR A 95 -15.72 9.00 2.77
N HIS A 96 -16.55 8.09 3.26
CA HIS A 96 -16.61 7.73 4.67
C HIS A 96 -15.85 6.40 4.88
N PRO A 97 -15.02 6.26 5.94
CA PRO A 97 -14.78 7.24 7.00
C PRO A 97 -13.70 8.29 6.73
N GLY A 98 -13.10 8.35 5.53
CA GLY A 98 -12.00 9.28 5.21
C GLY A 98 -12.26 10.75 5.55
N GLU A 99 -13.44 11.28 5.24
CA GLU A 99 -13.82 12.65 5.59
C GLU A 99 -13.92 12.88 7.10
N THR A 100 -14.36 11.86 7.84
CA THR A 100 -14.44 11.91 9.30
C THR A 100 -13.04 11.85 9.91
N ASN A 101 -12.14 11.01 9.38
CA ASN A 101 -10.73 11.01 9.77
C ASN A 101 -10.09 12.38 9.53
N LEU A 102 -10.31 13.00 8.35
CA LEU A 102 -9.79 14.34 8.07
C LEU A 102 -10.23 15.39 9.11
N ARG A 103 -11.49 15.32 9.57
CA ARG A 103 -12.02 16.23 10.60
C ARG A 103 -11.42 16.00 11.99
N LEU A 104 -10.92 14.79 12.26
CA LEU A 104 -10.37 14.38 13.55
C LEU A 104 -8.83 14.42 13.58
N ALA A 105 -8.19 14.70 12.45
CA ALA A 105 -6.75 14.68 12.33
C ALA A 105 -6.08 15.81 13.12
N ASP A 106 -4.96 15.51 13.78
CA ASP A 106 -4.02 16.50 14.28
C ASP A 106 -3.06 16.94 13.17
N TYR A 107 -2.68 15.98 12.31
CA TYR A 107 -1.80 16.20 11.17
C TYR A 107 -2.39 15.61 9.90
N VAL A 108 -2.31 16.38 8.81
CA VAL A 108 -2.71 15.89 7.49
C VAL A 108 -1.50 15.85 6.58
N VAL A 109 -1.10 14.64 6.19
CA VAL A 109 -0.01 14.40 5.24
C VAL A 109 -0.58 14.49 3.82
N VAL A 110 -0.15 15.48 3.06
CA VAL A 110 -0.39 15.59 1.61
C VAL A 110 0.77 14.87 0.91
N ASN A 111 0.52 13.62 0.50
CA ASN A 111 1.57 12.73 -0.02
C ASN A 111 1.62 12.72 -1.56
N LYS A 112 2.64 12.09 -2.15
CA LYS A 112 2.82 11.88 -3.60
C LYS A 112 2.97 13.17 -4.42
N GLU A 113 3.35 14.27 -3.77
CA GLU A 113 3.47 15.57 -4.43
C GLU A 113 4.53 15.63 -5.53
N ASP A 114 5.50 14.72 -5.53
CA ASP A 114 6.51 14.60 -6.60
C ASP A 114 5.92 14.13 -7.94
N THR A 115 4.72 13.56 -7.92
CA THR A 115 4.05 13.02 -9.11
C THR A 115 2.70 13.69 -9.39
N ALA A 116 2.13 14.43 -8.45
CA ALA A 116 0.83 15.07 -8.59
C ALA A 116 0.88 16.45 -9.27
N ASP A 117 -0.25 16.87 -9.83
CA ASP A 117 -0.41 18.23 -10.38
C ASP A 117 -0.47 19.29 -9.27
N ALA A 118 0.20 20.42 -9.48
CA ALA A 118 0.24 21.51 -8.51
C ALA A 118 -1.12 22.18 -8.24
N GLY A 119 -2.07 22.09 -9.18
CA GLY A 119 -3.47 22.48 -8.95
C GLY A 119 -4.17 21.55 -7.97
N ALA A 120 -3.99 20.24 -8.14
CA ALA A 120 -4.61 19.23 -7.29
C ALA A 120 -4.07 19.29 -5.84
N ILE A 121 -2.76 19.51 -5.66
CA ILE A 121 -2.14 19.73 -4.34
C ILE A 121 -2.81 20.92 -3.64
N ARG A 122 -2.94 22.06 -4.33
CA ARG A 122 -3.59 23.26 -3.79
C ARG A 122 -5.06 23.05 -3.47
N GLU A 123 -5.76 22.23 -4.25
CA GLU A 123 -7.15 21.88 -3.98
C GLU A 123 -7.28 21.10 -2.67
N VAL A 124 -6.47 20.05 -2.48
CA VAL A 124 -6.43 19.27 -1.24
C VAL A 124 -6.10 20.18 -0.05
N GLU A 125 -5.06 21.00 -0.13
CA GLU A 125 -4.72 21.94 0.96
C GLU A 125 -5.89 22.89 1.31
N THR A 126 -6.58 23.40 0.29
CA THR A 126 -7.73 24.29 0.48
C THR A 126 -8.87 23.56 1.19
N ASN A 127 -9.12 22.31 0.80
CA ASN A 127 -10.13 21.45 1.40
C ASN A 127 -9.79 21.12 2.85
N VAL A 128 -8.53 20.76 3.14
CA VAL A 128 -8.04 20.51 4.51
C VAL A 128 -8.26 21.74 5.40
N ARG A 129 -7.74 22.91 5.00
CA ARG A 129 -7.86 24.16 5.80
C ARG A 129 -9.31 24.57 6.05
N LYS A 130 -10.22 24.24 5.13
CA LYS A 130 -11.65 24.53 5.28
C LYS A 130 -12.36 23.54 6.20
N THR A 131 -11.99 22.27 6.14
CA THR A 131 -12.65 21.18 6.86
C THR A 131 -12.14 21.02 8.28
N ASN A 132 -10.83 21.14 8.46
CA ASN A 132 -10.14 21.05 9.74
C ASN A 132 -9.05 22.15 9.79
N PRO A 133 -9.38 23.35 10.27
CA PRO A 133 -8.44 24.47 10.34
C PRO A 133 -7.35 24.29 11.41
N ASP A 134 -7.53 23.35 12.34
CA ASP A 134 -6.61 23.11 13.46
C ASP A 134 -5.52 22.08 13.10
N ALA A 135 -5.73 21.27 12.06
CA ALA A 135 -4.75 20.29 11.61
C ALA A 135 -3.53 20.94 10.94
N GLU A 136 -2.32 20.52 11.33
CA GLU A 136 -1.07 20.94 10.68
C GLU A 136 -0.84 20.12 9.41
N ILE A 137 -0.55 20.80 8.30
CA ILE A 137 -0.33 20.16 6.99
C ILE A 137 1.14 19.77 6.85
N VAL A 138 1.37 18.48 6.55
CA VAL A 138 2.68 17.92 6.23
C VAL A 138 2.74 17.63 4.74
N HIS A 139 3.66 18.29 4.04
CA HIS A 139 3.94 18.05 2.63
C HIS A 139 4.95 16.93 2.48
N ALA A 140 4.64 15.92 1.65
CA ALA A 140 5.51 14.77 1.46
C ALA A 140 5.51 14.26 0.02
N ASN A 141 6.65 13.68 -0.37
CA ASN A 141 6.76 12.86 -1.57
C ASN A 141 6.60 11.38 -1.21
N SER A 142 6.24 10.57 -2.21
CA SER A 142 6.30 9.11 -2.12
C SER A 142 7.41 8.61 -3.05
N LYS A 143 8.63 8.59 -2.52
CA LYS A 143 9.83 8.35 -3.32
C LYS A 143 9.93 6.91 -3.76
N ILE A 144 9.71 6.70 -5.06
CA ILE A 144 9.83 5.38 -5.68
C ILE A 144 11.31 5.03 -5.94
N THR A 145 11.70 3.83 -5.52
CA THR A 145 13.04 3.24 -5.75
C THR A 145 12.92 1.81 -6.29
N ALA A 146 13.85 1.42 -7.15
CA ALA A 146 13.98 0.06 -7.66
C ALA A 146 15.42 -0.18 -8.16
N ASP A 147 15.78 -1.43 -8.46
CA ASP A 147 17.02 -1.75 -9.16
C ASP A 147 16.90 -1.36 -10.64
N GLY A 148 17.29 -0.12 -10.95
CA GLY A 148 17.16 0.46 -12.28
C GLY A 148 17.99 -0.23 -13.36
N GLU A 149 19.14 -0.85 -13.01
CA GLU A 149 19.98 -1.57 -13.97
C GLU A 149 19.27 -2.82 -14.50
N GLN A 150 18.39 -3.41 -13.68
CA GLN A 150 17.57 -4.54 -14.10
C GLN A 150 16.38 -4.14 -14.97
N ILE A 151 16.02 -2.86 -15.05
CA ILE A 151 14.88 -2.33 -15.82
C ILE A 151 15.35 -1.69 -17.14
N ALA A 152 16.46 -0.96 -17.10
CA ALA A 152 16.93 -0.12 -18.20
C ALA A 152 17.10 -0.91 -19.51
N GLY A 153 16.46 -0.44 -20.58
CA GLY A 153 16.57 -1.01 -21.92
C GLY A 153 15.90 -2.37 -22.11
N LYS A 154 15.14 -2.87 -21.13
CA LYS A 154 14.47 -4.18 -21.19
C LYS A 154 12.99 -4.07 -21.57
N ARG A 155 12.44 -5.17 -22.07
CA ARG A 155 10.99 -5.36 -22.22
C ARG A 155 10.42 -5.81 -20.88
N VAL A 156 9.62 -4.96 -20.25
CA VAL A 156 9.15 -5.17 -18.88
C VAL A 156 7.67 -5.49 -18.86
N LEU A 157 7.28 -6.47 -18.05
CA LEU A 157 5.89 -6.67 -17.67
C LEU A 157 5.68 -6.03 -16.31
N VAL A 158 4.76 -5.07 -16.21
CA VAL A 158 4.48 -4.38 -14.95
C VAL A 158 3.36 -5.10 -14.23
N VAL A 159 3.61 -5.53 -13.01
CA VAL A 159 2.61 -6.11 -12.10
C VAL A 159 2.33 -5.09 -11.00
N GLU A 160 1.07 -4.74 -10.79
CA GLU A 160 0.66 -3.71 -9.82
C GLU A 160 -0.28 -4.28 -8.77
N ASP A 161 -0.43 -3.54 -7.68
CA ASP A 161 -1.41 -3.81 -6.64
C ASP A 161 -2.85 -3.91 -7.21
N GLY A 162 -3.48 -5.07 -7.03
CA GLY A 162 -4.80 -5.38 -7.59
C GLY A 162 -5.89 -4.44 -7.09
N PRO A 163 -6.14 -4.35 -5.76
CA PRO A 163 -7.10 -3.43 -5.17
C PRO A 163 -6.97 -1.97 -5.61
N THR A 164 -5.74 -1.44 -5.71
CA THR A 164 -5.52 -0.08 -6.21
C THR A 164 -6.09 0.11 -7.63
N LEU A 165 -5.91 -0.88 -8.50
CA LEU A 165 -6.35 -0.83 -9.89
C LEU A 165 -7.85 -1.09 -10.08
N THR A 166 -8.43 -2.00 -9.29
CA THR A 166 -9.81 -2.51 -9.48
C THR A 166 -10.84 -1.79 -8.61
N HIS A 167 -10.52 -1.49 -7.35
CA HIS A 167 -11.41 -0.79 -6.42
C HIS A 167 -11.10 0.70 -6.32
N GLY A 168 -9.84 1.07 -6.58
CA GLY A 168 -9.39 2.46 -6.55
C GLY A 168 -9.51 3.20 -7.88
N ASP A 169 -9.96 2.54 -8.96
CA ASP A 169 -10.05 3.08 -10.32
C ASP A 169 -8.72 3.67 -10.84
N ALA A 170 -7.57 3.27 -10.26
CA ALA A 170 -6.28 3.75 -10.72
C ALA A 170 -5.92 3.07 -12.05
N PRO A 171 -5.51 3.83 -13.09
CA PRO A 171 -5.08 3.23 -14.35
C PRO A 171 -3.70 2.58 -14.26
N TYR A 172 -2.89 2.94 -13.26
CA TYR A 172 -1.56 2.40 -13.02
C TYR A 172 -1.09 2.70 -11.59
N GLY A 173 0.00 2.05 -11.17
CA GLY A 173 0.60 2.22 -9.85
C GLY A 173 2.09 2.57 -9.89
N ALA A 174 2.80 2.18 -8.83
CA ALA A 174 4.21 2.50 -8.64
C ALA A 174 5.12 1.73 -9.62
N GLY A 175 4.71 0.52 -10.03
CA GLY A 175 5.43 -0.31 -10.99
C GLY A 175 5.64 0.39 -12.33
N LEU A 176 4.58 0.97 -12.90
CA LEU A 176 4.64 1.65 -14.19
C LEU A 176 5.45 2.94 -14.11
N ILE A 177 5.32 3.67 -13.00
CA ILE A 177 6.13 4.88 -12.75
C ILE A 177 7.61 4.50 -12.70
N ALA A 178 7.98 3.42 -12.00
CA ALA A 178 9.35 2.93 -11.93
C ALA A 178 9.87 2.47 -13.31
N ALA A 179 9.09 1.67 -14.04
CA ALA A 179 9.45 1.19 -15.38
C ALA A 179 9.82 2.35 -16.33
N ARG A 180 9.01 3.43 -16.33
CA ARG A 180 9.26 4.64 -17.11
C ARG A 180 10.47 5.42 -16.59
N ARG A 181 10.56 5.62 -15.27
CA ARG A 181 11.66 6.38 -14.62
C ARG A 181 13.02 5.77 -14.92
N TYR A 182 13.13 4.44 -14.88
CA TYR A 182 14.39 3.72 -15.09
C TYR A 182 14.65 3.33 -16.56
N GLY A 183 13.79 3.77 -17.49
CA GLY A 183 14.06 3.66 -18.92
C GLY A 183 13.87 2.26 -19.50
N ALA A 184 12.79 1.57 -19.13
CA ALA A 184 12.36 0.37 -19.84
C ALA A 184 12.24 0.64 -21.36
N ALA A 185 12.66 -0.32 -22.19
CA ALA A 185 12.56 -0.19 -23.65
C ALA A 185 11.13 -0.37 -24.16
N GLU A 186 10.36 -1.23 -23.49
CA GLU A 186 8.98 -1.56 -23.83
C GLU A 186 8.25 -1.95 -22.55
N VAL A 187 7.00 -1.50 -22.40
CA VAL A 187 6.07 -2.07 -21.42
C VAL A 187 5.16 -3.04 -22.15
N VAL A 188 5.22 -4.31 -21.78
CA VAL A 188 4.48 -5.40 -22.44
C VAL A 188 3.01 -5.30 -22.05
N ASP A 189 2.13 -5.28 -23.05
CA ASP A 189 0.69 -5.40 -22.86
C ASP A 189 0.36 -6.81 -22.33
N PRO A 190 -0.19 -6.93 -21.10
CA PRO A 190 -0.54 -8.22 -20.49
C PRO A 190 -1.79 -8.87 -21.07
N GLU A 191 -2.71 -8.11 -21.66
CA GLU A 191 -4.07 -8.57 -22.00
C GLU A 191 -4.04 -9.77 -22.98
N PRO A 192 -3.27 -9.76 -24.09
CA PRO A 192 -3.22 -10.88 -25.03
C PRO A 192 -2.66 -12.18 -24.42
N ALA A 193 -1.90 -12.07 -23.33
CA ALA A 193 -1.27 -13.19 -22.62
C ALA A 193 -2.07 -13.66 -21.40
N ALA A 194 -3.13 -12.93 -21.01
CA ALA A 194 -3.94 -13.22 -19.84
C ALA A 194 -4.61 -14.59 -19.96
N VAL A 195 -4.65 -15.35 -18.85
CA VAL A 195 -5.34 -16.64 -18.77
C VAL A 195 -6.21 -16.74 -17.51
N GLY A 196 -7.20 -17.63 -17.56
CA GLY A 196 -7.99 -17.99 -16.38
C GLY A 196 -8.75 -16.81 -15.78
N SER A 197 -8.56 -16.54 -14.49
CA SER A 197 -9.22 -15.40 -13.84
C SER A 197 -8.80 -14.05 -14.42
N LEU A 198 -7.58 -13.91 -14.93
CA LEU A 198 -7.07 -12.62 -15.40
C LEU A 198 -7.72 -12.16 -16.70
N GLN A 199 -8.15 -13.08 -17.57
CA GLN A 199 -8.95 -12.72 -18.76
C GLN A 199 -10.24 -12.01 -18.35
N ARG A 200 -10.93 -12.53 -17.34
CA ARG A 200 -12.17 -11.93 -16.82
C ARG A 200 -11.91 -10.56 -16.20
N VAL A 201 -10.76 -10.35 -15.57
CA VAL A 201 -10.39 -9.06 -14.99
C VAL A 201 -10.19 -8.02 -16.08
N PHE A 202 -9.50 -8.33 -17.18
CA PHE A 202 -9.38 -7.40 -18.31
C PHE A 202 -10.71 -7.13 -19.01
N GLU A 203 -11.61 -8.13 -19.10
CA GLU A 203 -12.97 -7.94 -19.61
C GLU A 203 -13.81 -7.00 -18.73
N GLU A 204 -13.67 -7.09 -17.40
CA GLU A 204 -14.42 -6.29 -16.42
C GLU A 204 -13.85 -4.88 -16.25
N TYR A 205 -12.53 -4.74 -16.36
CA TYR A 205 -11.78 -3.50 -16.14
C TYR A 205 -11.03 -3.08 -17.40
N PRO A 206 -11.75 -2.59 -18.44
CA PRO A 206 -11.17 -2.28 -19.75
C PRO A 206 -10.22 -1.07 -19.74
N HIS A 207 -10.06 -0.38 -18.60
CA HIS A 207 -9.05 0.67 -18.42
C HIS A 207 -7.65 0.12 -18.15
N LEU A 208 -7.52 -1.19 -17.88
CA LEU A 208 -6.23 -1.85 -17.66
C LEU A 208 -5.66 -2.35 -19.00
N ASP A 209 -4.77 -1.56 -19.60
CA ASP A 209 -4.16 -1.86 -20.91
C ASP A 209 -2.62 -1.97 -20.86
N THR A 210 -2.01 -1.62 -19.73
CA THR A 210 -0.55 -1.46 -19.60
C THR A 210 0.02 -2.20 -18.39
N VAL A 211 -0.84 -2.68 -17.48
CA VAL A 211 -0.43 -3.26 -16.19
C VAL A 211 -1.20 -4.53 -15.89
N LEU A 212 -0.50 -5.49 -15.30
CA LEU A 212 -1.08 -6.76 -14.86
C LEU A 212 -1.49 -6.63 -13.39
N PRO A 213 -2.79 -6.67 -13.05
CA PRO A 213 -3.21 -6.63 -11.65
C PRO A 213 -2.76 -7.91 -10.93
N ALA A 214 -2.12 -7.75 -9.78
CA ALA A 214 -1.72 -8.84 -8.90
C ALA A 214 -2.95 -9.46 -8.23
N MET A 215 -3.68 -10.26 -9.00
CA MET A 215 -4.82 -11.04 -8.51
C MET A 215 -4.27 -12.38 -7.99
N GLY A 216 -4.36 -12.64 -6.69
CA GLY A 216 -3.62 -13.74 -6.07
C GLY A 216 -4.35 -14.52 -4.97
N TYR A 217 -5.64 -14.29 -4.75
CA TYR A 217 -6.38 -14.76 -3.57
C TYR A 217 -6.44 -16.29 -3.38
N SER A 218 -6.14 -17.07 -4.42
CA SER A 218 -6.11 -18.53 -4.38
C SER A 218 -4.90 -19.11 -5.12
N GLU A 219 -4.57 -20.36 -4.82
CA GLU A 219 -3.54 -21.11 -5.55
C GLU A 219 -3.80 -21.13 -7.06
N ALA A 220 -5.08 -21.16 -7.47
CA ALA A 220 -5.47 -21.06 -8.87
C ALA A 220 -5.09 -19.70 -9.47
N GLN A 221 -5.33 -18.60 -8.77
CA GLN A 221 -5.00 -17.25 -9.24
C GLN A 221 -3.49 -17.03 -9.31
N ARG A 222 -2.71 -17.56 -8.35
CA ARG A 222 -1.24 -17.55 -8.44
C ARG A 222 -0.74 -18.31 -9.67
N ARG A 223 -1.35 -19.47 -9.98
CA ARG A 223 -1.04 -20.24 -11.20
C ARG A 223 -1.39 -19.48 -12.47
N ASP A 224 -2.55 -18.81 -12.50
CA ASP A 224 -2.98 -17.97 -13.62
C ASP A 224 -2.01 -16.79 -13.81
N LEU A 225 -1.63 -16.09 -12.73
CA LEU A 225 -0.66 -14.99 -12.76
C LEU A 225 0.70 -15.44 -13.31
N ALA A 226 1.25 -16.55 -12.80
CA ALA A 226 2.51 -17.11 -13.29
C ALA A 226 2.43 -17.54 -14.76
N ALA A 227 1.30 -18.11 -15.18
CA ALA A 227 1.07 -18.51 -16.57
C ALA A 227 0.96 -17.30 -17.51
N THR A 228 0.26 -16.25 -17.09
CA THR A 228 0.18 -14.98 -17.84
C THR A 228 1.55 -14.34 -18.00
N ILE A 229 2.36 -14.28 -16.94
CA ILE A 229 3.74 -13.76 -17.01
C ILE A 229 4.59 -14.57 -17.98
N ARG A 230 4.51 -15.91 -17.93
CA ARG A 230 5.23 -16.79 -18.87
C ARG A 230 4.78 -16.60 -20.33
N ASN A 231 3.48 -16.43 -20.56
CA ASN A 231 2.92 -16.22 -21.90
C ASN A 231 3.31 -14.86 -22.49
N ALA A 232 3.38 -13.82 -21.66
CA ALA A 232 3.79 -12.48 -22.07
C ALA A 232 5.29 -12.40 -22.44
N ALA A 233 6.09 -13.35 -21.95
CA ALA A 233 7.52 -13.49 -22.20
C ALA A 233 8.31 -12.16 -22.08
N PRO A 234 8.24 -11.48 -20.92
CA PRO A 234 9.04 -10.28 -20.67
C PRO A 234 10.50 -10.66 -20.36
N ASP A 235 11.41 -9.68 -20.45
CA ASP A 235 12.80 -9.85 -19.99
C ASP A 235 12.90 -9.75 -18.46
N VAL A 236 11.97 -9.02 -17.83
CA VAL A 236 11.89 -8.77 -16.39
C VAL A 236 10.46 -8.39 -16.00
N VAL A 237 10.04 -8.78 -14.80
CA VAL A 237 8.82 -8.29 -14.16
C VAL A 237 9.17 -7.13 -13.26
N VAL A 238 8.44 -6.01 -13.37
CA VAL A 238 8.52 -4.89 -12.42
C VAL A 238 7.29 -4.96 -11.53
N SER A 239 7.48 -5.31 -10.26
CA SER A 239 6.41 -5.49 -9.29
C SER A 239 6.25 -4.21 -8.46
N GLY A 240 5.09 -3.57 -8.56
CA GLY A 240 4.62 -2.47 -7.72
C GLY A 240 3.78 -2.92 -6.53
N THR A 241 3.78 -4.21 -6.19
CA THR A 241 3.02 -4.76 -5.06
C THR A 241 3.71 -4.45 -3.73
N PRO A 242 2.97 -4.21 -2.63
CA PRO A 242 3.56 -3.98 -1.32
C PRO A 242 4.40 -5.16 -0.82
N HIS A 243 3.95 -6.39 -1.06
CA HIS A 243 4.65 -7.63 -0.70
C HIS A 243 5.70 -8.04 -1.75
N ASP A 244 6.64 -8.90 -1.36
CA ASP A 244 7.61 -9.48 -2.29
C ASP A 244 6.99 -10.58 -3.16
N LEU A 245 6.52 -10.19 -4.35
CA LEU A 245 5.91 -11.10 -5.33
C LEU A 245 6.82 -12.29 -5.67
N ALA A 246 8.15 -12.13 -5.63
CA ALA A 246 9.09 -13.20 -5.96
C ALA A 246 9.06 -14.36 -4.95
N ARG A 247 8.55 -14.15 -3.73
CA ARG A 247 8.44 -15.20 -2.71
C ARG A 247 7.26 -16.13 -2.93
N ILE A 248 6.22 -15.62 -3.57
CA ILE A 248 4.93 -16.32 -3.71
C ILE A 248 4.67 -16.80 -5.14
N LEU A 249 5.48 -16.34 -6.09
CA LEU A 249 5.30 -16.60 -7.51
C LEU A 249 6.52 -17.32 -8.09
N ASP A 250 6.28 -18.49 -8.67
CA ASP A 250 7.31 -19.25 -9.38
C ASP A 250 7.32 -18.85 -10.87
N VAL A 251 8.30 -18.04 -11.25
CA VAL A 251 8.51 -17.56 -12.62
C VAL A 251 9.99 -17.59 -12.98
N ASP A 252 10.29 -17.93 -14.24
CA ASP A 252 11.67 -18.06 -14.76
C ASP A 252 12.33 -16.72 -15.10
N VAL A 253 11.61 -15.60 -14.92
CA VAL A 253 12.08 -14.24 -15.23
C VAL A 253 12.41 -13.48 -13.94
N PRO A 254 13.44 -12.62 -13.94
CA PRO A 254 13.75 -11.78 -12.78
C PRO A 254 12.54 -10.91 -12.39
N VAL A 255 12.31 -10.76 -11.09
CA VAL A 255 11.28 -9.87 -10.53
C VAL A 255 11.98 -8.74 -9.78
N VAL A 256 11.81 -7.52 -10.27
CA VAL A 256 12.32 -6.29 -9.63
C VAL A 256 11.19 -5.70 -8.80
N ARG A 257 11.34 -5.75 -7.48
CA ARG A 257 10.41 -5.13 -6.53
C ARG A 257 10.64 -3.62 -6.49
N VAL A 258 9.58 -2.87 -6.72
CA VAL A 258 9.53 -1.43 -6.54
C VAL A 258 9.21 -1.14 -5.07
N ARG A 259 9.99 -0.25 -4.47
CA ARG A 259 9.77 0.24 -3.11
C ARG A 259 9.37 1.70 -3.15
N TYR A 260 8.63 2.12 -2.15
CA TYR A 260 8.29 3.52 -1.94
C TYR A 260 8.52 3.87 -0.47
N GLU A 261 9.05 5.07 -0.25
CA GLU A 261 9.31 5.62 1.07
C GLU A 261 8.74 7.03 1.14
N LEU A 262 8.21 7.37 2.31
CA LEU A 262 7.80 8.74 2.60
C LEU A 262 9.06 9.62 2.63
N GLU A 263 9.00 10.76 1.96
CA GLU A 263 10.05 11.79 2.03
C GLU A 263 9.38 13.11 2.42
N GLU A 264 9.47 13.47 3.71
CA GLU A 264 8.86 14.70 4.21
C GLU A 264 9.58 15.96 3.70
N LYS A 265 8.83 17.05 3.50
CA LYS A 265 9.36 18.31 2.96
C LYS A 265 9.45 19.44 3.98
N ASN A 266 8.39 19.64 4.76
CA ASN A 266 8.25 20.81 5.64
C ASN A 266 8.30 20.47 7.13
N LEU A 267 7.83 19.28 7.52
CA LEU A 267 7.78 18.80 8.90
C LEU A 267 8.05 17.30 8.92
N THR A 268 8.95 16.83 9.79
CA THR A 268 9.22 15.39 9.93
C THR A 268 8.29 14.73 10.94
N LEU A 269 7.99 13.45 10.72
CA LEU A 269 7.26 12.59 11.66
C LEU A 269 8.03 12.47 12.98
N GLU A 270 9.37 12.44 12.95
CA GLU A 270 10.20 12.50 14.16
C GLU A 270 9.91 13.76 14.98
N THR A 271 9.87 14.93 14.33
CA THR A 271 9.53 16.19 15.02
C THR A 271 8.11 16.15 15.59
N ILE A 272 7.17 15.52 14.88
CA ILE A 272 5.80 15.34 15.38
C ILE A 272 5.82 14.47 16.63
N LEU A 273 6.46 13.30 16.59
CA LEU A 273 6.57 12.40 17.74
C LEU A 273 7.25 13.07 18.94
N ASP A 274 8.34 13.81 18.72
CA ASP A 274 9.04 14.56 19.76
C ASP A 274 8.15 15.60 20.46
N ARG A 275 7.25 16.26 19.71
CA ARG A 275 6.30 17.23 20.29
C ARG A 275 5.26 16.56 21.20
N HIS A 276 5.01 15.27 20.99
CA HIS A 276 4.05 14.49 21.76
C HIS A 276 4.74 13.53 22.74
N ALA A 277 6.07 13.60 22.88
CA ALA A 277 6.85 12.73 23.75
C ALA A 277 6.40 12.79 25.22
N ASP A 278 6.02 13.97 25.72
CA ASP A 278 5.51 14.12 27.10
C ASP A 278 4.20 13.33 27.34
N VAL A 279 3.43 13.07 26.27
CA VAL A 279 2.23 12.22 26.30
C VAL A 279 2.61 10.74 26.21
N LEU A 280 3.69 10.42 25.49
CA LEU A 280 4.21 9.05 25.31
C LEU A 280 5.06 8.54 26.50
N GLU A 281 5.55 9.41 27.38
CA GLU A 281 6.33 9.05 28.58
C GLU A 281 5.49 8.82 29.85
N CYS A 282 4.16 8.98 29.80
CA CYS A 282 3.24 8.82 30.94
C CYS A 282 2.52 7.47 30.96
#